data_AF-A0A9P8XSU3-F1
#
_entry.id   AF-A0A9P8XSU3-F1
#
_cell.length_a   1.000
_cell.length_b   1.000
_cell.length_c   1.000
_cell.angle_alpha   90.00
_cell.angle_beta   90.00
_cell.angle_gamma   90.00
#
_symmetry.space_group_name_H-M   'P 1'
#
loop_
_entity.id
_entity.type
_entity.pdbx_description
1 polymer ?
#
loop_
_entity_poly.entity_id
_entity_poly.type
_entity_poly.pdbx_seq_one_letter_code
_entity_poly.pdbx_strand_id
1 'polypeptide(L)'
;MKYGKGDKAIVASNIMYYIVGQYPRFRKAHWKFLRTVVNELFEFMRESHEALQPSESEPFIKEIVRNLQHITCDLTRQQIHTFYKACGHMVAAQSNKHQQESLLAELMPTANAAWDDIIRAATQGPGILEDSETIKIIGNIMKTNVSACSSIGGYFGPQIGRIYMDMLEMYRATSLLISEAVARAIAPRTPKVRGSRAIKKEILKLIETYVEKVVDLRAVRAQMVPPLLDPVLVNYNRNVPGARGAEVLRAMSVELMEDQFPIIMQNVLECTLEMINKDFCEFPEHRVGLFNLLRAISRHCFPALLELNNRQLKSEYGPEARYEHRQKTYAQTATAFFQQFFSTILDHVFFALCDPDHKAGFETQSMLPMRMLCLVHPADGTTPKIQGPVYSDGTPSSISNKTISLTTSFRHHVRDFLISLKEFADDDVELYVVEKDQEDRNNLAAKHERTSKVGGLLKPSDIGDEEI
;
A
#
# COMPACT_ATOMS: atom_id res chain seq x y z
N MET A 1 24.44 -36.90 22.33
CA MET A 1 23.19 -36.10 22.31
C MET A 1 22.88 -35.75 20.86
N LYS A 2 21.77 -36.25 20.30
CA LYS A 2 21.35 -35.92 18.94
C LYS A 2 20.60 -34.58 18.98
N TYR A 3 21.24 -33.49 18.57
CA TYR A 3 20.56 -32.22 18.29
C TYR A 3 19.58 -32.43 17.13
N GLY A 4 18.33 -32.00 17.29
CA GLY A 4 17.24 -32.29 16.34
C GLY A 4 17.34 -31.42 15.08
N LYS A 5 16.76 -31.87 13.97
CA LYS A 5 16.66 -31.11 12.70
C LYS A 5 16.07 -29.69 12.89
N GLY A 6 15.26 -29.46 13.93
CA GLY A 6 14.73 -28.15 14.30
C GLY A 6 15.77 -27.15 14.83
N ASP A 7 16.76 -27.62 15.60
CA ASP A 7 17.82 -26.77 16.15
C ASP A 7 18.73 -26.25 15.03
N LYS A 8 18.89 -27.04 13.97
CA LYS A 8 19.73 -26.69 12.82
C LYS A 8 19.14 -25.57 11.95
N ALA A 9 17.83 -25.60 11.71
CA ALA A 9 17.14 -24.53 11.00
C ALA A 9 17.13 -23.20 11.78
N ILE A 10 17.07 -23.27 13.11
CA ILE A 10 17.16 -22.10 13.99
C ILE A 10 18.56 -21.48 13.92
N VAL A 11 19.62 -22.29 13.94
CA VAL A 11 21.00 -21.82 13.79
C VAL A 11 21.23 -21.17 12.41
N ALA A 12 20.74 -21.79 11.33
CA ALA A 12 20.86 -21.22 9.99
C ALA A 12 20.06 -19.91 9.83
N SER A 13 18.85 -19.86 10.38
CA SER A 13 18.05 -18.63 10.45
C SER A 13 18.76 -17.54 11.23
N ASN A 14 19.38 -17.87 12.36
CA ASN A 14 20.11 -16.93 13.19
C ASN A 14 21.37 -16.41 12.51
N ILE A 15 22.14 -17.25 11.81
CA ILE A 15 23.34 -16.82 11.07
C ILE A 15 22.96 -15.93 9.87
N MET A 16 21.90 -16.27 9.12
CA MET A 16 21.34 -15.40 8.06
C MET A 16 20.90 -14.04 8.63
N TYR A 17 20.18 -14.06 9.76
CA TYR A 17 19.67 -12.84 10.37
C TYR A 17 20.79 -11.97 10.97
N TYR A 18 21.72 -12.56 11.72
CA TYR A 18 22.76 -11.82 12.46
C TYR A 18 23.97 -11.47 11.60
N ILE A 19 24.51 -12.41 10.81
CA ILE A 19 25.77 -12.16 10.09
C ILE A 19 25.51 -11.52 8.73
N VAL A 20 24.55 -12.05 7.97
CA VAL A 20 24.20 -11.48 6.65
C VAL A 20 23.31 -10.25 6.80
N GLY A 21 22.35 -10.25 7.73
CA GLY A 21 21.44 -9.11 7.92
C GLY A 21 22.06 -7.90 8.63
N GLN A 22 22.82 -8.11 9.71
CA GLN A 22 23.26 -7.02 10.59
C GLN A 22 24.68 -6.49 10.31
N TYR A 23 25.48 -7.03 9.39
CA TYR A 23 26.85 -6.53 9.14
C TYR A 23 27.15 -6.19 7.67
N PRO A 24 26.43 -5.21 7.07
CA PRO A 24 26.59 -4.83 5.66
C PRO A 24 27.98 -4.26 5.34
N ARG A 25 28.62 -3.48 6.23
CA ARG A 25 29.98 -2.93 6.03
C ARG A 25 31.03 -4.04 5.92
N PHE A 26 31.00 -4.96 6.87
CA PHE A 26 31.89 -6.11 6.90
C PHE A 26 31.69 -7.00 5.66
N ARG A 27 30.43 -7.18 5.23
CA ARG A 27 30.10 -7.92 4.00
C ARG A 27 30.71 -7.30 2.74
N LYS A 28 30.62 -5.97 2.58
CA LYS A 28 31.21 -5.24 1.44
C LYS A 28 32.74 -5.37 1.43
N ALA A 29 33.38 -5.27 2.59
CA ALA A 29 34.84 -5.31 2.73
C ALA A 29 35.44 -6.73 2.68
N HIS A 30 34.72 -7.74 3.18
CA HIS A 30 35.20 -9.11 3.35
C HIS A 30 34.30 -10.11 2.61
N TRP A 31 34.21 -9.97 1.30
CA TRP A 31 33.37 -10.83 0.46
C TRP A 31 33.69 -12.33 0.65
N LYS A 32 34.97 -12.68 0.89
CA LYS A 32 35.41 -14.05 1.17
C LYS A 32 34.76 -14.63 2.43
N PHE A 33 34.56 -13.84 3.48
CA PHE A 33 33.90 -14.28 4.71
C PHE A 33 32.39 -14.39 4.53
N LEU A 34 31.74 -13.43 3.86
CA LEU A 34 30.33 -13.57 3.53
C LEU A 34 30.10 -14.88 2.77
N ARG A 35 30.95 -15.15 1.77
CA ARG A 35 30.92 -16.39 1.02
C ARG A 35 31.09 -17.59 1.94
N THR A 36 32.08 -17.61 2.84
CA THR A 36 32.25 -18.69 3.82
C THR A 36 31.00 -18.88 4.69
N VAL A 37 30.39 -17.80 5.20
CA VAL A 37 29.21 -17.89 6.07
C VAL A 37 27.98 -18.38 5.31
N VAL A 38 27.78 -17.90 4.08
CA VAL A 38 26.69 -18.33 3.20
C VAL A 38 26.91 -19.78 2.73
N ASN A 39 28.14 -20.15 2.41
CA ASN A 39 28.52 -21.52 2.07
C ASN A 39 28.34 -22.47 3.26
N GLU A 40 28.78 -22.10 4.46
CA GLU A 40 28.57 -22.87 5.70
C GLU A 40 27.08 -22.99 6.03
N LEU A 41 26.29 -21.93 5.83
CA LEU A 41 24.82 -21.96 5.96
C LEU A 41 24.16 -22.96 5.00
N PHE A 42 24.66 -23.03 3.77
CA PHE A 42 24.17 -23.95 2.74
C PHE A 42 24.71 -25.38 2.96
N GLU A 43 25.95 -25.56 3.41
CA GLU A 43 26.52 -26.84 3.87
C GLU A 43 25.76 -27.38 5.10
N PHE A 44 25.30 -26.50 5.99
CA PHE A 44 24.45 -26.87 7.13
C PHE A 44 23.05 -27.35 6.72
N MET A 45 22.56 -26.90 5.56
CA MET A 45 21.28 -27.30 4.97
C MET A 45 21.40 -28.48 4.00
N ARG A 46 22.61 -28.79 3.50
CA ARG A 46 22.87 -29.93 2.61
C ARG A 46 24.35 -30.31 2.73
N GLU A 47 24.63 -31.50 3.26
CA GLU A 47 25.94 -32.13 3.14
C GLU A 47 26.36 -32.18 1.65
N SER A 48 27.58 -31.69 1.37
CA SER A 48 28.41 -31.90 0.16
C SER A 48 28.41 -30.86 -0.99
N HIS A 49 29.51 -30.09 -0.98
CA HIS A 49 30.42 -29.66 -2.07
C HIS A 49 30.06 -28.52 -3.06
N GLU A 50 30.81 -27.42 -2.84
CA GLU A 50 31.73 -26.64 -3.72
C GLU A 50 31.24 -25.85 -4.96
N ALA A 51 31.53 -24.53 -4.91
CA ALA A 51 32.28 -23.83 -5.97
C ALA A 51 33.11 -22.63 -5.43
N LEU A 52 34.45 -22.73 -5.62
CA LEU A 52 35.43 -22.00 -6.47
C LEU A 52 36.06 -20.59 -6.17
N GLN A 53 37.35 -20.71 -5.89
CA GLN A 53 38.47 -19.77 -5.99
C GLN A 53 38.76 -19.29 -7.45
N PRO A 54 39.85 -18.54 -7.76
CA PRO A 54 40.09 -17.80 -9.02
C PRO A 54 40.02 -18.54 -10.38
N SER A 55 39.62 -19.81 -10.42
CA SER A 55 39.32 -20.59 -11.62
C SER A 55 37.82 -20.80 -11.84
N GLU A 56 36.96 -19.97 -11.25
CA GLU A 56 35.51 -20.06 -11.35
C GLU A 56 35.00 -19.47 -12.68
N SER A 57 34.22 -20.24 -13.44
CA SER A 57 33.69 -19.80 -14.74
C SER A 57 32.42 -18.95 -14.66
N GLU A 58 31.73 -18.90 -13.50
CA GLU A 58 30.45 -18.19 -13.38
C GLU A 58 30.09 -17.66 -11.98
N PRO A 59 29.17 -16.67 -11.85
CA PRO A 59 28.73 -16.13 -10.56
C PRO A 59 27.93 -17.13 -9.71
N PHE A 60 28.14 -17.12 -8.39
CA PHE A 60 27.48 -18.02 -7.41
C PHE A 60 25.94 -18.06 -7.51
N ILE A 61 25.29 -16.94 -7.83
CA ILE A 61 23.83 -16.92 -8.01
C ILE A 61 23.38 -17.88 -9.13
N LYS A 62 24.19 -18.06 -10.19
CA LYS A 62 23.88 -19.01 -11.26
C LYS A 62 23.89 -20.44 -10.76
N GLU A 63 24.83 -20.79 -9.90
CA GLU A 63 24.89 -22.11 -9.28
C GLU A 63 23.68 -22.39 -8.38
N ILE A 64 23.28 -21.42 -7.55
CA ILE A 64 22.07 -21.52 -6.71
C ILE A 64 20.85 -21.77 -7.58
N VAL A 65 20.70 -20.98 -8.64
CA VAL A 65 19.54 -21.06 -9.53
C VAL A 65 19.53 -22.38 -10.30
N ARG A 66 20.68 -22.89 -10.73
CA ARG A 66 20.80 -24.21 -11.39
C ARG A 66 20.41 -25.37 -10.47
N ASN A 67 20.67 -25.23 -9.17
CA ASN A 67 20.39 -26.25 -8.15
C ASN A 67 19.09 -26.00 -7.38
N LEU A 68 18.26 -25.03 -7.79
CA LEU A 68 17.09 -24.53 -7.07
C LEU A 68 16.14 -25.64 -6.61
N GLN A 69 15.80 -26.58 -7.49
CA GLN A 69 14.89 -27.69 -7.17
C GLN A 69 15.47 -28.62 -6.09
N HIS A 70 16.77 -28.90 -6.15
CA HIS A 70 17.43 -29.75 -5.17
C HIS A 70 17.71 -29.02 -3.84
N ILE A 71 17.77 -27.68 -3.82
CA ILE A 71 17.89 -26.91 -2.56
C ILE A 71 16.53 -26.81 -1.87
N THR A 72 15.45 -26.68 -2.65
CA THR A 72 14.10 -26.37 -2.13
C THR A 72 13.25 -27.60 -1.80
N CYS A 73 13.70 -28.82 -2.13
CA CYS A 73 12.88 -30.04 -2.03
C CYS A 73 12.39 -30.36 -0.61
N ASP A 74 13.18 -30.07 0.42
CA ASP A 74 12.84 -30.33 1.82
C ASP A 74 12.25 -29.10 2.54
N LEU A 75 12.10 -27.97 1.82
CA LEU A 75 11.63 -26.73 2.41
C LEU A 75 10.10 -26.67 2.47
N THR A 76 9.59 -26.11 3.56
CA THR A 76 8.18 -25.72 3.65
C THR A 76 7.88 -24.57 2.69
N ARG A 77 6.61 -24.40 2.30
CA ARG A 77 6.18 -23.32 1.39
C ARG A 77 6.61 -21.92 1.84
N GLN A 78 6.53 -21.63 3.14
CA GLN A 78 6.95 -20.34 3.67
C GLN A 78 8.47 -20.14 3.61
N GLN A 79 9.24 -21.21 3.79
CA GLN A 79 10.70 -21.19 3.61
C GLN A 79 11.06 -20.99 2.14
N ILE A 80 10.34 -21.62 1.20
CA ILE A 80 10.50 -21.40 -0.24
C ILE A 80 10.28 -19.93 -0.57
N HIS A 81 9.20 -19.29 -0.08
CA HIS A 81 8.97 -17.86 -0.31
C HIS A 81 10.13 -16.99 0.20
N THR A 82 10.63 -17.30 1.40
CA THR A 82 11.77 -16.60 2.02
C THR A 82 13.05 -16.80 1.19
N PHE A 83 13.26 -17.99 0.67
CA PHE A 83 14.38 -18.33 -0.21
C PHE A 83 14.33 -17.52 -1.51
N TYR A 84 13.18 -17.47 -2.19
CA TYR A 84 13.01 -16.66 -3.40
C TYR A 84 13.22 -15.16 -3.12
N LYS A 85 12.81 -14.66 -1.95
CA LYS A 85 13.10 -13.29 -1.53
C LYS A 85 14.60 -13.04 -1.36
N ALA A 86 15.34 -13.98 -0.77
CA ALA A 86 16.79 -13.88 -0.61
C ALA A 86 17.49 -13.87 -1.98
N CYS A 87 17.13 -14.80 -2.87
CA CYS A 87 17.62 -14.81 -4.25
C CYS A 87 17.29 -13.51 -4.98
N GLY A 88 16.10 -12.95 -4.76
CA GLY A 88 15.70 -11.68 -5.36
C GLY A 88 16.58 -10.51 -4.96
N HIS A 89 17.07 -10.44 -3.71
CA HIS A 89 18.07 -9.44 -3.32
C HIS A 89 19.42 -9.64 -4.04
N MET A 90 19.81 -10.88 -4.31
CA MET A 90 21.02 -11.17 -5.09
C MET A 90 20.86 -10.75 -6.56
N VAL A 91 19.67 -10.96 -7.15
CA VAL A 91 19.32 -10.47 -8.49
C VAL A 91 19.30 -8.93 -8.51
N ALA A 92 18.72 -8.28 -7.51
CA ALA A 92 18.69 -6.82 -7.39
C ALA A 92 20.10 -6.19 -7.32
N ALA A 93 21.04 -6.89 -6.69
CA ALA A 93 22.43 -6.44 -6.54
C ALA A 93 23.25 -6.51 -7.85
N GLN A 94 22.74 -7.17 -8.89
CA GLN A 94 23.40 -7.22 -10.20
C GLN A 94 23.30 -5.87 -10.91
N SER A 95 24.44 -5.21 -11.14
CA SER A 95 24.52 -3.91 -11.79
C SER A 95 24.24 -3.95 -13.30
N ASN A 96 24.49 -5.09 -13.95
CA ASN A 96 24.22 -5.24 -15.38
C ASN A 96 22.77 -5.68 -15.61
N LYS A 97 21.96 -4.80 -16.21
CA LYS A 97 20.54 -5.05 -16.50
C LYS A 97 20.29 -6.33 -17.31
N HIS A 98 21.10 -6.61 -18.32
CA HIS A 98 20.92 -7.83 -19.14
C HIS A 98 21.19 -9.10 -18.34
N GLN A 99 22.24 -9.10 -17.50
CA GLN A 99 22.52 -10.23 -16.62
C GLN A 99 21.46 -10.38 -15.53
N GLN A 100 20.94 -9.27 -15.01
CA GLN A 100 19.84 -9.28 -14.05
C GLN A 100 18.57 -9.90 -14.64
N GLU A 101 18.23 -9.55 -15.89
CA GLU A 101 17.11 -10.16 -16.61
C GLU A 101 17.33 -11.66 -16.87
N SER A 102 18.56 -12.07 -17.26
CA SER A 102 18.92 -13.49 -17.40
C SER A 102 18.74 -14.25 -16.08
N LEU A 103 19.24 -13.71 -14.96
CA LEU A 103 19.13 -14.33 -13.65
C LEU A 103 17.68 -14.44 -13.18
N LEU A 104 16.85 -13.44 -13.45
CA LEU A 104 15.40 -13.50 -13.20
C LEU A 104 14.75 -14.62 -14.03
N ALA A 105 15.09 -14.73 -15.31
CA ALA A 105 14.57 -15.75 -16.21
C ALA A 105 14.98 -17.17 -15.78
N GLU A 106 16.16 -17.32 -15.19
CA GLU A 106 16.66 -18.58 -14.65
C GLU A 106 16.05 -18.91 -13.26
N LEU A 107 15.69 -17.90 -12.45
CA LEU A 107 15.12 -18.08 -11.10
C LEU A 107 13.66 -18.56 -11.10
N MET A 108 12.85 -18.05 -12.03
CA MET A 108 11.41 -18.29 -12.07
C MET A 108 10.89 -19.55 -12.82
N PRO A 109 11.68 -20.38 -13.55
CA PRO A 109 11.15 -21.51 -14.35
C PRO A 109 10.28 -22.50 -13.58
N THR A 110 10.60 -22.82 -12.33
CA THR A 110 9.81 -23.79 -11.55
C THR A 110 8.40 -23.24 -11.27
N ALA A 111 8.30 -21.97 -10.88
CA ALA A 111 7.02 -21.31 -10.68
C ALA A 111 6.27 -21.09 -12.01
N ASN A 112 6.99 -20.75 -13.08
CA ASN A 112 6.43 -20.53 -14.42
C ASN A 112 5.89 -21.83 -15.02
N ALA A 113 6.59 -22.95 -14.92
CA ALA A 113 6.11 -24.24 -15.41
C ALA A 113 4.82 -24.68 -14.67
N ALA A 114 4.81 -24.55 -13.34
CA ALA A 114 3.62 -24.85 -12.54
C ALA A 114 2.44 -23.92 -12.90
N TRP A 115 2.70 -22.64 -13.19
CA TRP A 115 1.71 -21.70 -13.67
C TRP A 115 1.16 -22.10 -15.04
N ASP A 116 2.05 -22.38 -16.00
CA ASP A 116 1.69 -22.76 -17.38
C ASP A 116 0.83 -24.04 -17.41
N ASP A 117 1.11 -25.01 -16.53
CA ASP A 117 0.30 -26.23 -16.38
C ASP A 117 -1.10 -25.94 -15.82
N ILE A 118 -1.22 -25.04 -14.84
CA ILE A 118 -2.52 -24.61 -14.31
C ILE A 118 -3.31 -23.85 -15.37
N ILE A 119 -2.69 -22.94 -16.11
CA ILE A 119 -3.35 -22.19 -17.18
C ILE A 119 -3.87 -23.16 -18.24
N ARG A 120 -3.03 -24.09 -18.70
CA ARG A 120 -3.43 -25.11 -19.69
C ARG A 120 -4.64 -25.93 -19.21
N ALA A 121 -4.65 -26.33 -17.94
CA ALA A 121 -5.77 -27.06 -17.36
C ALA A 121 -7.03 -26.20 -17.21
N ALA A 122 -6.89 -24.94 -16.77
CA ALA A 122 -8.00 -24.01 -16.59
C ALA A 122 -8.65 -23.61 -17.93
N THR A 123 -7.86 -23.52 -19.01
CA THR A 123 -8.37 -23.28 -20.37
C THR A 123 -9.22 -24.44 -20.87
N GLN A 124 -8.89 -25.69 -20.50
CA GLN A 124 -9.70 -26.87 -20.86
C GLN A 124 -11.00 -26.93 -20.04
N GLY A 125 -10.98 -26.45 -18.80
CA GLY A 125 -12.17 -26.35 -17.98
C GLY A 125 -11.93 -25.50 -16.72
N PRO A 126 -12.72 -24.42 -16.49
CA PRO A 126 -12.52 -23.53 -15.35
C PRO A 126 -12.84 -24.19 -14.00
N GLY A 127 -13.46 -25.37 -13.98
CA GLY A 127 -13.81 -26.11 -12.77
C GLY A 127 -12.61 -26.50 -11.90
N ILE A 128 -11.40 -26.61 -12.48
CA ILE A 128 -10.17 -26.85 -11.71
C ILE A 128 -9.88 -25.70 -10.72
N LEU A 129 -10.35 -24.48 -11.01
CA LEU A 129 -10.17 -23.33 -10.12
C LEU A 129 -11.03 -23.40 -8.85
N GLU A 130 -11.96 -24.36 -8.76
CA GLU A 130 -12.71 -24.66 -7.54
C GLU A 130 -12.04 -25.74 -6.67
N ASP A 131 -11.03 -26.44 -7.20
CA ASP A 131 -10.32 -27.49 -6.49
C ASP A 131 -9.39 -26.91 -5.40
N SER A 132 -9.48 -27.46 -4.20
CA SER A 132 -8.76 -26.93 -3.04
C SER A 132 -7.25 -27.05 -3.17
N GLU A 133 -6.73 -28.06 -3.87
CA GLU A 133 -5.29 -28.22 -4.03
C GLU A 133 -4.77 -27.26 -5.10
N THR A 134 -5.49 -27.13 -6.21
CA THR A 134 -5.20 -26.13 -7.26
C THR A 134 -5.16 -24.72 -6.68
N ILE A 135 -6.15 -24.33 -5.86
CA ILE A 135 -6.18 -23.03 -5.18
C ILE A 135 -4.92 -22.81 -4.32
N LYS A 136 -4.45 -23.82 -3.59
CA LYS A 136 -3.22 -23.72 -2.80
C LYS A 136 -1.99 -23.55 -3.69
N ILE A 137 -1.90 -24.30 -4.78
CA ILE A 137 -0.77 -24.21 -5.72
C ILE A 137 -0.72 -22.80 -6.34
N ILE A 138 -1.85 -22.28 -6.84
CA ILE A 138 -1.96 -20.90 -7.36
C ILE A 138 -1.51 -19.89 -6.29
N GLY A 139 -2.01 -20.03 -5.06
CA GLY A 139 -1.62 -19.15 -3.96
C GLY A 139 -0.11 -19.18 -3.66
N ASN A 140 0.53 -20.34 -3.77
CA ASN A 140 1.98 -20.46 -3.57
C ASN A 140 2.78 -19.85 -4.72
N ILE A 141 2.34 -20.03 -5.96
CA ILE A 141 2.96 -19.41 -7.14
C ILE A 141 2.91 -17.88 -6.99
N MET A 142 1.75 -17.33 -6.63
CA MET A 142 1.59 -15.89 -6.43
C MET A 142 2.46 -15.36 -5.29
N LYS A 143 2.49 -16.04 -4.13
CA LYS A 143 3.35 -15.64 -2.99
C LYS A 143 4.84 -15.74 -3.30
N THR A 144 5.24 -16.70 -4.11
CA THR A 144 6.62 -16.82 -4.62
C THR A 144 6.96 -15.62 -5.49
N ASN A 145 6.08 -15.25 -6.44
CA ASN A 145 6.24 -14.06 -7.27
C ASN A 145 6.24 -12.77 -6.42
N VAL A 146 5.37 -12.63 -5.42
CA VAL A 146 5.35 -11.47 -4.50
C VAL A 146 6.68 -11.37 -3.74
N SER A 147 7.21 -12.50 -3.26
CA SER A 147 8.47 -12.53 -2.52
C SER A 147 9.65 -12.11 -3.40
N ALA A 148 9.73 -12.65 -4.62
CA ALA A 148 10.74 -12.26 -5.62
C ALA A 148 10.57 -10.77 -6.03
N CYS A 149 9.37 -10.35 -6.39
CA CYS A 149 9.07 -8.96 -6.78
C CYS A 149 9.44 -7.95 -5.68
N SER A 150 9.08 -8.25 -4.43
CA SER A 150 9.35 -7.34 -3.28
C SER A 150 10.84 -7.08 -3.03
N SER A 151 11.71 -8.01 -3.44
CA SER A 151 13.16 -7.95 -3.23
C SER A 151 13.93 -7.52 -4.49
N ILE A 152 13.46 -7.88 -5.69
CA ILE A 152 14.03 -7.49 -6.98
C ILE A 152 13.68 -6.02 -7.33
N GLY A 153 12.46 -5.59 -6.98
CA GLY A 153 11.98 -4.24 -7.25
C GLY A 153 11.51 -4.04 -8.70
N GLY A 154 11.66 -2.82 -9.23
CA GLY A 154 11.17 -2.45 -10.57
C GLY A 154 11.74 -3.26 -11.74
N TYR A 155 12.85 -3.98 -11.53
CA TYR A 155 13.44 -4.89 -12.53
C TYR A 155 12.67 -6.21 -12.70
N PHE A 156 11.62 -6.45 -11.92
CA PHE A 156 10.74 -7.60 -12.05
C PHE A 156 9.83 -7.55 -13.30
N GLY A 157 9.88 -6.45 -14.06
CA GLY A 157 9.06 -6.19 -15.24
C GLY A 157 8.94 -7.34 -16.25
N PRO A 158 10.03 -8.00 -16.67
CA PRO A 158 9.95 -9.11 -17.62
C PRO A 158 9.12 -10.30 -17.10
N GLN A 159 9.24 -10.61 -15.80
CA GLN A 159 8.53 -11.72 -15.19
C GLN A 159 7.04 -11.40 -15.02
N ILE A 160 6.69 -10.22 -14.49
CA ILE A 160 5.27 -9.86 -14.37
C ILE A 160 4.63 -9.74 -15.75
N GLY A 161 5.34 -9.18 -16.75
CA GLY A 161 4.88 -9.09 -18.13
C GLY A 161 4.55 -10.45 -18.76
N ARG A 162 5.33 -11.49 -18.44
CA ARG A 162 5.07 -12.87 -18.90
C ARG A 162 3.70 -13.38 -18.43
N ILE A 163 3.40 -13.24 -17.14
CA ILE A 163 2.21 -13.85 -16.53
C ILE A 163 0.99 -12.91 -16.49
N TYR A 164 1.15 -11.65 -16.92
CA TYR A 164 0.16 -10.60 -16.68
C TYR A 164 -1.21 -10.89 -17.28
N MET A 165 -1.27 -11.24 -18.57
CA MET A 165 -2.55 -11.46 -19.25
C MET A 165 -3.25 -12.72 -18.71
N ASP A 166 -2.50 -13.80 -18.48
CA ASP A 166 -3.02 -15.02 -17.86
C ASP A 166 -3.59 -14.76 -16.46
N MET A 167 -2.93 -13.91 -15.66
CA MET A 167 -3.45 -13.51 -14.36
C MET A 167 -4.79 -12.79 -14.48
N LEU A 168 -4.94 -11.90 -15.48
CA LEU A 168 -6.20 -11.19 -15.71
C LEU A 168 -7.30 -12.13 -16.20
N GLU A 169 -6.98 -13.11 -17.06
CA GLU A 169 -7.92 -14.14 -17.48
C GLU A 169 -8.36 -15.03 -16.31
N MET A 170 -7.42 -15.45 -15.46
CA MET A 170 -7.73 -16.20 -14.24
C MET A 170 -8.58 -15.37 -13.27
N TYR A 171 -8.32 -14.07 -13.14
CA TYR A 171 -9.14 -13.16 -12.36
C TYR A 171 -10.57 -13.07 -12.91
N ARG A 172 -10.74 -13.00 -14.24
CA ARG A 172 -12.07 -13.03 -14.88
C ARG A 172 -12.79 -14.35 -14.63
N ALA A 173 -12.12 -15.48 -14.84
CA ALA A 173 -12.70 -16.81 -14.66
C ALA A 173 -13.16 -17.05 -13.21
N THR A 174 -12.30 -16.76 -12.24
CA THR A 174 -12.66 -16.86 -10.81
C THR A 174 -13.77 -15.90 -10.41
N SER A 175 -13.84 -14.73 -11.04
CA SER A 175 -14.93 -13.78 -10.81
C SER A 175 -16.27 -14.30 -11.34
N LEU A 176 -16.30 -14.92 -12.52
CA LEU A 176 -17.49 -15.56 -13.08
C LEU A 176 -17.99 -16.69 -12.17
N LEU A 177 -17.08 -17.56 -11.68
CA LEU A 177 -17.42 -18.62 -10.72
C LEU A 177 -18.07 -18.08 -9.44
N ILE A 178 -17.57 -16.95 -8.93
CA ILE A 178 -18.18 -16.28 -7.76
C ILE A 178 -19.58 -15.77 -8.10
N SER A 179 -19.75 -15.08 -9.22
CA SER A 179 -21.05 -14.54 -9.65
C SER A 179 -22.08 -15.65 -9.85
N GLU A 180 -21.70 -16.77 -10.47
CA GLU A 180 -22.57 -17.95 -10.64
C GLU A 180 -22.92 -18.62 -9.31
N ALA A 181 -21.95 -18.75 -8.39
CA ALA A 181 -22.20 -19.30 -7.07
C ALA A 181 -23.22 -18.44 -6.31
N VAL A 182 -23.07 -17.12 -6.34
CA VAL A 182 -24.01 -16.17 -5.74
C VAL A 182 -25.39 -16.27 -6.39
N ALA A 183 -25.46 -16.35 -7.73
CA ALA A 183 -26.73 -16.50 -8.46
C ALA A 183 -27.47 -17.80 -8.11
N ARG A 184 -26.74 -18.88 -7.81
CA ARG A 184 -27.28 -20.16 -7.32
C ARG A 184 -27.62 -20.14 -5.81
N ALA A 185 -27.64 -18.96 -5.18
CA ALA A 185 -27.85 -18.77 -3.74
C ALA A 185 -26.83 -19.55 -2.86
N ILE A 186 -25.65 -19.87 -3.40
CA ILE A 186 -24.57 -20.47 -2.62
C ILE A 186 -23.98 -19.37 -1.74
N ALA A 187 -23.92 -19.63 -0.44
CA ALA A 187 -23.44 -18.64 0.53
C ALA A 187 -22.01 -18.15 0.18
N PRO A 188 -21.73 -16.83 0.23
CA PRO A 188 -20.40 -16.26 -0.02
C PRO A 188 -19.28 -16.80 0.88
N ARG A 189 -19.65 -17.48 1.98
CA ARG A 189 -18.73 -18.05 2.97
C ARG A 189 -18.29 -19.48 2.66
N THR A 190 -18.79 -20.10 1.60
CA THR A 190 -18.41 -21.47 1.22
C THR A 190 -16.92 -21.58 0.90
N PRO A 191 -16.28 -22.74 1.13
CA PRO A 191 -14.87 -22.96 0.82
C PRO A 191 -14.50 -22.63 -0.63
N LYS A 192 -15.35 -22.97 -1.60
CA LYS A 192 -15.16 -22.68 -3.03
C LYS A 192 -15.08 -21.18 -3.31
N VAL A 193 -16.08 -20.41 -2.87
CA VAL A 193 -16.11 -18.94 -3.05
C VAL A 193 -14.95 -18.26 -2.34
N ARG A 194 -14.58 -18.74 -1.13
CA ARG A 194 -13.39 -18.25 -0.42
C ARG A 194 -12.10 -18.54 -1.19
N GLY A 195 -11.99 -19.71 -1.81
CA GLY A 195 -10.86 -20.09 -2.67
C GLY A 195 -10.70 -19.17 -3.87
N SER A 196 -11.78 -18.95 -4.63
CA SER A 196 -11.78 -18.01 -5.77
C SER A 196 -11.43 -16.58 -5.33
N ARG A 197 -11.94 -16.13 -4.18
CA ARG A 197 -11.56 -14.83 -3.59
C ARG A 197 -10.08 -14.77 -3.21
N ALA A 198 -9.52 -15.86 -2.67
CA ALA A 198 -8.10 -15.94 -2.34
C ALA A 198 -7.23 -15.80 -3.58
N ILE A 199 -7.57 -16.48 -4.69
CA ILE A 199 -6.86 -16.32 -5.97
C ILE A 199 -6.88 -14.85 -6.42
N LYS A 200 -8.06 -14.23 -6.48
CA LYS A 200 -8.21 -12.81 -6.85
C LYS A 200 -7.36 -11.88 -5.98
N LYS A 201 -7.35 -12.12 -4.66
CA LYS A 201 -6.58 -11.35 -3.69
C LYS A 201 -5.07 -11.45 -3.93
N GLU A 202 -4.57 -12.65 -4.17
CA GLU A 202 -3.13 -12.86 -4.40
C GLU A 202 -2.66 -12.27 -5.74
N ILE A 203 -3.49 -12.34 -6.80
CA ILE A 203 -3.22 -11.66 -8.08
C ILE A 203 -3.09 -10.13 -7.87
N LEU A 204 -4.09 -9.52 -7.22
CA LEU A 204 -4.05 -8.08 -6.93
C LEU A 204 -2.86 -7.72 -6.03
N LYS A 205 -2.47 -8.60 -5.10
CA LYS A 205 -1.31 -8.36 -4.23
C LYS A 205 0.00 -8.34 -5.01
N LEU A 206 0.16 -9.19 -6.01
CA LEU A 206 1.35 -9.17 -6.88
C LEU A 206 1.41 -7.89 -7.71
N ILE A 207 0.28 -7.47 -8.28
CA ILE A 207 0.19 -6.22 -9.05
C ILE A 207 0.52 -5.02 -8.15
N GLU A 208 -0.10 -4.92 -6.97
CA GLU A 208 0.18 -3.89 -5.96
C GLU A 208 1.68 -3.86 -5.61
N THR A 209 2.26 -5.02 -5.29
CA THR A 209 3.68 -5.14 -4.92
C THR A 209 4.61 -4.68 -6.04
N TYR A 210 4.27 -4.95 -7.31
CA TYR A 210 5.08 -4.49 -8.43
C TYR A 210 4.96 -2.99 -8.65
N VAL A 211 3.74 -2.46 -8.65
CA VAL A 211 3.49 -1.01 -8.83
C VAL A 211 4.22 -0.20 -7.75
N GLU A 212 4.21 -0.64 -6.49
CA GLU A 212 4.95 -0.01 -5.38
C GLU A 212 6.47 0.03 -5.58
N LYS A 213 7.03 -0.79 -6.47
CA LYS A 213 8.47 -0.93 -6.71
C LYS A 213 8.95 -0.28 -8.00
N VAL A 214 8.04 0.11 -8.88
CA VAL A 214 8.38 0.75 -10.15
C VAL A 214 8.61 2.24 -9.94
N VAL A 215 9.74 2.75 -10.43
CA VAL A 215 10.06 4.18 -10.35
C VAL A 215 9.35 4.98 -11.45
N ASP A 216 9.33 4.47 -12.69
CA ASP A 216 8.65 5.11 -13.82
C ASP A 216 7.33 4.40 -14.17
N LEU A 217 6.22 5.01 -13.75
CA LEU A 217 4.89 4.47 -13.94
C LEU A 217 4.31 4.71 -15.34
N ARG A 218 5.00 5.39 -16.25
CA ARG A 218 4.48 5.65 -17.61
C ARG A 218 4.16 4.36 -18.36
N ALA A 219 5.08 3.39 -18.33
CA ALA A 219 4.87 2.10 -18.97
C ALA A 219 3.76 1.30 -18.28
N VAL A 220 3.69 1.33 -16.95
CA VAL A 220 2.63 0.69 -16.16
C VAL A 220 1.26 1.27 -16.51
N ARG A 221 1.14 2.60 -16.55
CA ARG A 221 -0.10 3.31 -16.93
C ARG A 221 -0.52 3.02 -18.37
N ALA A 222 0.42 2.92 -19.30
CA ALA A 222 0.11 2.67 -20.70
C ALA A 222 -0.28 1.20 -20.97
N GLN A 223 0.41 0.24 -20.35
CA GLN A 223 0.34 -1.17 -20.72
C GLN A 223 -0.41 -2.04 -19.72
N MET A 224 -0.34 -1.73 -18.41
CA MET A 224 -0.94 -2.55 -17.37
C MET A 224 -2.30 -2.04 -16.92
N VAL A 225 -2.47 -0.72 -16.75
CA VAL A 225 -3.71 -0.15 -16.20
C VAL A 225 -4.94 -0.44 -17.08
N PRO A 226 -4.96 -0.13 -18.39
CA PRO A 226 -6.16 -0.33 -19.21
C PRO A 226 -6.73 -1.76 -19.17
N PRO A 227 -5.93 -2.83 -19.36
CA PRO A 227 -6.44 -4.20 -19.29
C PRO A 227 -6.80 -4.64 -17.87
N LEU A 228 -6.33 -3.96 -16.81
CA LEU A 228 -6.72 -4.23 -15.42
C LEU A 228 -8.13 -3.69 -15.10
N LEU A 229 -8.48 -2.52 -15.62
CA LEU A 229 -9.69 -1.80 -15.22
C LEU A 229 -10.96 -2.58 -15.56
N ASP A 230 -11.09 -3.08 -16.80
CA ASP A 230 -12.27 -3.82 -17.25
C ASP A 230 -12.59 -5.06 -16.37
N PRO A 231 -11.66 -6.04 -16.20
CA PRO A 231 -11.95 -7.23 -15.41
C PRO A 231 -12.14 -6.95 -13.92
N VAL A 232 -11.52 -5.89 -13.38
CA VAL A 232 -11.54 -5.60 -11.95
C VAL A 232 -12.70 -4.69 -11.56
N LEU A 233 -12.83 -3.53 -12.21
CA LEU A 233 -13.80 -2.50 -11.82
C LEU A 233 -15.23 -2.87 -12.18
N VAL A 234 -15.47 -3.32 -13.41
CA VAL A 234 -16.82 -3.71 -13.85
C VAL A 234 -17.30 -4.90 -13.02
N ASN A 235 -16.41 -5.84 -12.72
CA ASN A 235 -16.76 -6.96 -11.84
C ASN A 235 -17.02 -6.54 -10.40
N TYR A 236 -16.24 -5.60 -9.86
CA TYR A 236 -16.47 -5.05 -8.53
C TYR A 236 -17.86 -4.41 -8.44
N ASN A 237 -18.23 -3.58 -9.41
CA ASN A 237 -19.53 -2.92 -9.44
C ASN A 237 -20.70 -3.92 -9.48
N ARG A 238 -20.62 -4.91 -10.38
CA ARG A 238 -21.68 -5.91 -10.60
C ARG A 238 -21.84 -6.95 -9.50
N ASN A 239 -20.80 -7.19 -8.69
CA ASN A 239 -20.89 -8.16 -7.60
C ASN A 239 -21.79 -7.69 -6.46
N VAL A 240 -22.44 -8.63 -5.78
CA VAL A 240 -23.15 -8.37 -4.53
C VAL A 240 -22.18 -7.90 -3.43
N PRO A 241 -22.63 -7.13 -2.41
CA PRO A 241 -21.78 -6.60 -1.35
C PRO A 241 -20.80 -7.61 -0.74
N GLY A 242 -21.25 -8.81 -0.38
CA GLY A 242 -20.41 -9.85 0.22
C GLY A 242 -19.35 -10.48 -0.69
N ALA A 243 -19.44 -10.23 -2.00
CA ALA A 243 -18.51 -10.73 -3.02
C ALA A 243 -17.54 -9.65 -3.53
N ARG A 244 -17.74 -8.38 -3.18
CA ARG A 244 -16.82 -7.29 -3.49
C ARG A 244 -15.57 -7.39 -2.63
N GLY A 245 -14.39 -7.48 -3.24
CA GLY A 245 -13.12 -7.51 -2.52
C GLY A 245 -12.60 -6.10 -2.25
N ALA A 246 -12.35 -5.75 -0.99
CA ALA A 246 -11.81 -4.44 -0.61
C ALA A 246 -10.40 -4.18 -1.21
N GLU A 247 -9.70 -5.25 -1.60
CA GLU A 247 -8.39 -5.17 -2.25
C GLU A 247 -8.45 -4.43 -3.60
N VAL A 248 -9.61 -4.40 -4.26
CA VAL A 248 -9.80 -3.59 -5.48
C VAL A 248 -9.61 -2.10 -5.18
N LEU A 249 -10.13 -1.61 -4.06
CA LEU A 249 -10.02 -0.21 -3.67
C LEU A 249 -8.55 0.18 -3.38
N ARG A 250 -7.75 -0.76 -2.83
CA ARG A 250 -6.32 -0.53 -2.59
C ARG A 250 -5.51 -0.60 -3.88
N ALA A 251 -5.82 -1.57 -4.75
CA ALA A 251 -5.12 -1.77 -6.02
C ALA A 251 -5.31 -0.59 -6.98
N MET A 252 -6.40 0.17 -6.84
CA MET A 252 -6.59 1.45 -7.52
C MET A 252 -5.79 2.55 -6.80
N SER A 253 -4.46 2.43 -6.80
CA SER A 253 -3.56 3.44 -6.25
C SER A 253 -3.55 4.69 -7.11
N VAL A 254 -3.39 5.86 -6.49
CA VAL A 254 -3.57 7.17 -7.16
C VAL A 254 -2.62 7.42 -8.30
N GLU A 255 -1.42 6.86 -8.23
CA GLU A 255 -0.41 7.02 -9.26
C GLU A 255 -0.85 6.36 -10.59
N LEU A 256 -1.81 5.42 -10.54
CA LEU A 256 -2.42 4.78 -11.70
C LEU A 256 -3.66 5.52 -12.23
N MET A 257 -4.21 6.50 -11.49
CA MET A 257 -5.59 6.99 -11.66
C MET A 257 -5.78 8.22 -12.54
N GLU A 258 -4.76 9.05 -12.81
CA GLU A 258 -5.03 10.43 -13.26
C GLU A 258 -5.81 10.53 -14.60
N ASP A 259 -5.60 9.63 -15.58
CA ASP A 259 -6.43 9.59 -16.80
C ASP A 259 -7.70 8.74 -16.66
N GLN A 260 -7.70 7.80 -15.73
CA GLN A 260 -8.71 6.74 -15.60
C GLN A 260 -9.73 7.01 -14.48
N PHE A 261 -9.55 8.14 -13.81
CA PHE A 261 -10.31 8.57 -12.65
C PHE A 261 -11.84 8.48 -12.82
N PRO A 262 -12.45 8.96 -13.92
CA PRO A 262 -13.90 8.87 -14.10
C PRO A 262 -14.41 7.42 -14.10
N ILE A 263 -13.65 6.49 -14.72
CA ILE A 263 -14.03 5.08 -14.84
C ILE A 263 -13.95 4.39 -13.47
N ILE A 264 -12.89 4.69 -12.71
CA ILE A 264 -12.72 4.17 -11.34
C ILE A 264 -13.91 4.63 -10.49
N MET A 265 -14.18 5.94 -10.43
CA MET A 265 -15.24 6.51 -9.60
C MET A 265 -16.62 5.97 -9.96
N GLN A 266 -16.94 5.85 -11.25
CA GLN A 266 -18.21 5.32 -11.73
C GLN A 266 -18.46 3.89 -11.25
N ASN A 267 -17.42 3.07 -11.13
CA ASN A 267 -17.57 1.66 -10.78
C ASN A 267 -17.49 1.41 -9.27
N VAL A 268 -16.75 2.23 -8.51
CA VAL A 268 -16.46 1.93 -7.10
C VAL A 268 -17.19 2.82 -6.10
N LEU A 269 -17.49 4.08 -6.40
CA LEU A 269 -17.91 5.05 -5.37
C LEU A 269 -19.29 4.71 -4.80
N GLU A 270 -20.33 4.81 -5.63
CA GLU A 270 -21.73 4.67 -5.20
C GLU A 270 -21.98 3.30 -4.58
N CYS A 271 -21.57 2.25 -5.28
CA CYS A 271 -21.80 0.89 -4.84
C CYS A 271 -21.06 0.53 -3.52
N THR A 272 -19.92 1.16 -3.23
CA THR A 272 -19.22 0.97 -1.95
C THR A 272 -19.87 1.81 -0.83
N LEU A 273 -20.32 3.03 -1.13
CA LEU A 273 -21.03 3.88 -0.17
C LEU A 273 -22.31 3.19 0.35
N GLU A 274 -23.09 2.56 -0.53
CA GLU A 274 -24.28 1.78 -0.17
C GLU A 274 -24.00 0.59 0.78
N MET A 275 -22.76 0.08 0.77
CA MET A 275 -22.35 -0.99 1.69
C MET A 275 -22.04 -0.44 3.08
N ILE A 276 -21.46 0.75 3.16
CA ILE A 276 -20.90 1.30 4.39
C ILE A 276 -21.78 2.39 5.05
N ASN A 277 -22.86 2.81 4.40
CA ASN A 277 -23.75 3.84 4.96
C ASN A 277 -24.90 3.29 5.82
N LYS A 278 -25.09 1.96 5.88
CA LYS A 278 -26.20 1.33 6.62
C LYS A 278 -25.82 0.88 8.03
N ASP A 279 -24.65 0.26 8.19
CA ASP A 279 -24.19 -0.31 9.47
C ASP A 279 -22.70 0.00 9.67
N PHE A 280 -22.35 0.77 10.70
CA PHE A 280 -20.99 1.25 10.97
C PHE A 280 -19.95 0.17 11.32
N CYS A 281 -20.39 -1.04 11.64
CA CYS A 281 -19.54 -2.18 11.99
C CYS A 281 -19.28 -3.12 10.78
N GLU A 282 -20.18 -3.13 9.80
CA GLU A 282 -20.01 -3.96 8.61
C GLU A 282 -18.97 -3.37 7.61
N PHE A 283 -18.33 -4.29 6.88
CA PHE A 283 -17.35 -4.01 5.83
C PHE A 283 -16.20 -3.05 6.24
N PRO A 284 -15.48 -3.30 7.35
CA PRO A 284 -14.42 -2.41 7.84
C PRO A 284 -13.27 -2.23 6.82
N GLU A 285 -12.94 -3.30 6.09
CA GLU A 285 -11.90 -3.25 5.04
C GLU A 285 -12.29 -2.33 3.88
N HIS A 286 -13.57 -2.33 3.48
CA HIS A 286 -14.09 -1.44 2.43
C HIS A 286 -14.15 0.01 2.89
N ARG A 287 -14.47 0.27 4.16
CA ARG A 287 -14.43 1.62 4.75
C ARG A 287 -13.03 2.21 4.66
N VAL A 288 -12.04 1.48 5.17
CA VAL A 288 -10.64 1.90 5.13
C VAL A 288 -10.15 2.04 3.69
N GLY A 289 -10.51 1.08 2.83
CA GLY A 289 -10.18 1.11 1.40
C GLY A 289 -10.73 2.34 0.68
N LEU A 290 -12.02 2.66 0.86
CA LEU A 290 -12.66 3.81 0.23
C LEU A 290 -12.10 5.13 0.77
N PHE A 291 -11.91 5.23 2.09
CA PHE A 291 -11.31 6.42 2.69
C PHE A 291 -9.91 6.68 2.14
N ASN A 292 -9.06 5.64 2.10
CA ASN A 292 -7.72 5.77 1.54
C ASN A 292 -7.75 6.14 0.07
N LEU A 293 -8.67 5.55 -0.73
CA LEU A 293 -8.86 5.91 -2.13
C LEU A 293 -9.20 7.40 -2.29
N LEU A 294 -10.22 7.89 -1.56
CA LEU A 294 -10.66 9.29 -1.61
C LEU A 294 -9.60 10.27 -1.12
N ARG A 295 -8.92 9.95 0.00
CA ARG A 295 -7.80 10.73 0.52
C ARG A 295 -6.71 10.86 -0.54
N ALA A 296 -6.41 9.77 -1.20
CA ALA A 296 -5.31 9.73 -2.13
C ALA A 296 -5.70 10.44 -3.46
N ILE A 297 -6.94 10.32 -3.95
CA ILE A 297 -7.52 11.16 -5.03
C ILE A 297 -7.37 12.65 -4.71
N SER A 298 -7.74 13.06 -3.49
CA SER A 298 -7.66 14.47 -3.09
C SER A 298 -6.23 15.03 -3.10
N ARG A 299 -5.22 14.17 -2.95
CA ARG A 299 -3.80 14.56 -2.89
C ARG A 299 -3.13 14.61 -4.25
N HIS A 300 -3.41 13.65 -5.15
CA HIS A 300 -2.67 13.54 -6.41
C HIS A 300 -3.54 13.69 -7.67
N CYS A 301 -4.88 13.66 -7.55
CA CYS A 301 -5.80 13.82 -8.68
C CYS A 301 -6.83 14.95 -8.45
N PHE A 302 -6.50 15.96 -7.64
CA PHE A 302 -7.41 17.07 -7.33
C PHE A 302 -7.92 17.81 -8.59
N PRO A 303 -7.11 18.07 -9.64
CA PRO A 303 -7.63 18.67 -10.86
C PRO A 303 -8.73 17.83 -11.54
N ALA A 304 -8.56 16.51 -11.60
CA ALA A 304 -9.55 15.59 -12.16
C ALA A 304 -10.83 15.53 -11.30
N LEU A 305 -10.71 15.63 -9.97
CA LEU A 305 -11.83 15.74 -9.05
C LEU A 305 -12.72 16.95 -9.36
N LEU A 306 -12.12 18.10 -9.65
CA LEU A 306 -12.85 19.33 -10.02
C LEU A 306 -13.51 19.23 -11.41
N GLU A 307 -13.02 18.35 -12.28
CA GLU A 307 -13.55 18.14 -13.63
C GLU A 307 -14.72 17.13 -13.68
N LEU A 308 -15.04 16.41 -12.60
CA LEU A 308 -16.08 15.37 -12.60
C LEU A 308 -17.45 15.86 -13.11
N ASN A 309 -17.81 17.10 -12.79
CA ASN A 309 -19.07 17.72 -13.22
C ASN A 309 -18.92 18.57 -14.50
N ASN A 310 -17.70 18.82 -14.98
CA ASN A 310 -17.40 19.76 -16.06
C ASN A 310 -16.99 19.04 -17.36
N ARG A 311 -17.79 18.06 -17.80
CA ARG A 311 -17.50 17.24 -19.00
C ARG A 311 -17.45 18.01 -20.33
N GLN A 312 -17.84 19.28 -20.38
CA GLN A 312 -18.04 20.02 -21.64
C GLN A 312 -16.93 21.04 -22.01
N LEU A 313 -15.97 21.36 -21.12
CA LEU A 313 -15.11 22.54 -21.32
C LEU A 313 -13.79 22.29 -22.07
N LYS A 314 -13.54 21.09 -22.61
CA LYS A 314 -12.20 20.74 -23.16
C LYS A 314 -11.86 21.34 -24.54
N SER A 315 -12.80 21.98 -25.25
CA SER A 315 -12.63 22.19 -26.71
C SER A 315 -12.27 23.60 -27.21
N GLU A 316 -12.34 24.69 -26.45
CA GLU A 316 -12.52 26.01 -27.10
C GLU A 316 -11.42 27.07 -26.93
N TYR A 317 -10.39 26.83 -26.10
CA TYR A 317 -9.41 27.88 -25.77
C TYR A 317 -7.94 27.45 -25.95
N GLY A 318 -7.12 28.41 -26.40
CA GLY A 318 -5.65 28.34 -26.37
C GLY A 318 -5.08 28.28 -24.95
N PRO A 319 -3.79 27.92 -24.77
CA PRO A 319 -3.21 27.56 -23.47
C PRO A 319 -3.26 28.67 -22.41
N GLU A 320 -3.06 29.93 -22.80
CA GLU A 320 -3.07 31.10 -21.89
C GLU A 320 -4.50 31.44 -21.42
N ALA A 321 -5.46 31.52 -22.35
CA ALA A 321 -6.87 31.72 -22.02
C ALA A 321 -7.43 30.56 -21.17
N ARG A 322 -6.95 29.33 -21.40
CA ARG A 322 -7.29 28.16 -20.58
C ARG A 322 -6.74 28.27 -19.16
N TYR A 323 -5.60 28.92 -18.95
CA TYR A 323 -5.02 29.15 -17.61
C TYR A 323 -5.84 30.19 -16.83
N GLU A 324 -6.11 31.36 -17.41
CA GLU A 324 -6.91 32.40 -16.77
C GLU A 324 -8.34 31.96 -16.49
N HIS A 325 -8.97 31.27 -17.44
CA HIS A 325 -10.30 30.71 -17.25
C HIS A 325 -10.30 29.68 -16.11
N ARG A 326 -9.28 28.81 -16.02
CA ARG A 326 -9.14 27.87 -14.89
C ARG A 326 -9.08 28.58 -13.55
N GLN A 327 -8.29 29.64 -13.45
CA GLN A 327 -8.08 30.35 -12.19
C GLN A 327 -9.38 31.03 -11.69
N LYS A 328 -10.15 31.63 -12.61
CA LYS A 328 -11.48 32.19 -12.31
C LYS A 328 -12.47 31.10 -11.91
N THR A 329 -12.51 29.98 -12.64
CA THR A 329 -13.39 28.84 -12.33
C THR A 329 -13.06 28.23 -10.98
N TYR A 330 -11.77 28.12 -10.62
CA TYR A 330 -11.36 27.60 -9.31
C TYR A 330 -11.78 28.50 -8.15
N ALA A 331 -11.65 29.82 -8.28
CA ALA A 331 -12.10 30.76 -7.24
C ALA A 331 -13.62 30.69 -7.03
N GLN A 332 -14.40 30.59 -8.11
CA GLN A 332 -15.85 30.42 -8.06
C GLN A 332 -16.26 29.08 -7.46
N THR A 333 -15.58 28.00 -7.86
CA THR A 333 -15.82 26.64 -7.33
C THR A 333 -15.48 26.56 -5.84
N ALA A 334 -14.38 27.17 -5.42
CA ALA A 334 -14.01 27.25 -4.00
C ALA A 334 -15.06 28.03 -3.19
N THR A 335 -15.55 29.15 -3.73
CA THR A 335 -16.61 29.94 -3.07
C THR A 335 -17.89 29.12 -2.90
N ALA A 336 -18.35 28.46 -3.98
CA ALA A 336 -19.53 27.61 -3.94
C ALA A 336 -19.35 26.43 -2.97
N PHE A 337 -18.16 25.81 -2.94
CA PHE A 337 -17.85 24.74 -2.01
C PHE A 337 -17.98 25.19 -0.55
N PHE A 338 -17.36 26.32 -0.18
CA PHE A 338 -17.45 26.80 1.20
C PHE A 338 -18.85 27.27 1.57
N GLN A 339 -19.60 27.89 0.66
CA GLN A 339 -21.00 28.24 0.90
C GLN A 339 -21.88 27.00 1.19
N GLN A 340 -21.61 25.90 0.50
CA GLN A 340 -22.40 24.68 0.65
C GLN A 340 -21.97 23.84 1.86
N PHE A 341 -20.67 23.72 2.13
CA PHE A 341 -20.14 22.72 3.04
C PHE A 341 -19.49 23.28 4.30
N PHE A 342 -19.21 24.58 4.41
CA PHE A 342 -18.46 25.11 5.55
C PHE A 342 -19.17 24.86 6.88
N SER A 343 -20.44 25.24 7.01
CA SER A 343 -21.21 25.00 8.25
C SER A 343 -21.34 23.52 8.55
N THR A 344 -21.66 22.70 7.54
CA THR A 344 -21.78 21.24 7.70
C THR A 344 -20.48 20.60 8.19
N ILE A 345 -19.32 20.97 7.62
CA ILE A 345 -18.02 20.48 8.07
C ILE A 345 -17.77 20.91 9.52
N LEU A 346 -18.05 22.17 9.84
CA LEU A 346 -17.83 22.71 11.17
C LEU A 346 -18.71 22.01 12.21
N ASP A 347 -19.99 21.79 11.91
CA ASP A 347 -20.94 21.09 12.77
C ASP A 347 -20.51 19.65 13.04
N HIS A 348 -20.11 18.90 12.00
CA HIS A 348 -19.62 17.53 12.17
C HIS A 348 -18.31 17.46 12.98
N VAL A 349 -17.40 18.43 12.78
CA VAL A 349 -16.15 18.48 13.54
C VAL A 349 -16.42 18.82 15.00
N PHE A 350 -17.30 19.78 15.30
CA PHE A 350 -17.67 20.10 16.69
C PHE A 350 -18.45 18.97 17.36
N PHE A 351 -19.33 18.29 16.63
CA PHE A 351 -20.00 17.09 17.14
C PHE A 351 -18.97 16.05 17.59
N ALA A 352 -17.96 15.76 16.77
CA ALA A 352 -16.90 14.83 17.14
C ALA A 352 -15.99 15.36 18.27
N LEU A 353 -15.67 16.67 18.30
CA LEU A 353 -14.85 17.27 19.38
C LEU A 353 -15.53 17.20 20.74
N CYS A 354 -16.86 17.35 20.77
CA CYS A 354 -17.66 17.35 21.99
C CYS A 354 -18.11 15.94 22.40
N ASP A 355 -17.78 14.91 21.63
CA ASP A 355 -18.13 13.52 21.91
C ASP A 355 -16.96 12.82 22.63
N PRO A 356 -17.15 12.34 23.88
CA PRO A 356 -16.12 11.62 24.63
C PRO A 356 -15.56 10.39 23.90
N ASP A 357 -16.32 9.75 23.00
CA ASP A 357 -15.85 8.53 22.31
C ASP A 357 -14.85 8.84 21.16
N HIS A 358 -14.64 10.11 20.81
CA HIS A 358 -13.82 10.54 19.67
C HIS A 358 -12.53 11.29 20.06
N LYS A 359 -12.15 11.25 21.34
CA LYS A 359 -11.00 11.97 21.91
C LYS A 359 -9.65 11.70 21.22
N ALA A 360 -9.41 10.47 20.74
CA ALA A 360 -8.17 10.11 20.03
C ALA A 360 -7.92 10.93 18.76
N GLY A 361 -8.97 11.55 18.19
CA GLY A 361 -8.86 12.42 17.01
C GLY A 361 -8.52 13.89 17.31
N PHE A 362 -8.35 14.27 18.58
CA PHE A 362 -8.28 15.67 19.04
C PHE A 362 -7.25 16.52 18.28
N GLU A 363 -6.07 15.98 17.96
CA GLU A 363 -5.05 16.71 17.19
C GLU A 363 -5.60 17.21 15.84
N THR A 364 -6.23 16.32 15.06
CA THR A 364 -6.73 16.67 13.73
C THR A 364 -8.04 17.45 13.84
N GLN A 365 -8.90 17.08 14.79
CA GLN A 365 -10.18 17.73 15.03
C GLN A 365 -10.01 19.19 15.49
N SER A 366 -9.00 19.53 16.29
CA SER A 366 -8.70 20.92 16.68
C SER A 366 -8.04 21.75 15.58
N MET A 367 -7.27 21.09 14.70
CA MET A 367 -6.62 21.72 13.55
C MET A 367 -7.62 22.18 12.49
N LEU A 368 -8.71 21.43 12.27
CA LEU A 368 -9.69 21.71 11.20
C LEU A 368 -10.44 23.05 11.41
N PRO A 369 -11.09 23.33 12.55
CA PRO A 369 -11.75 24.61 12.81
C PRO A 369 -10.76 25.76 12.77
N MET A 370 -9.54 25.57 13.31
CA MET A 370 -8.49 26.58 13.22
C MET A 370 -8.16 26.95 11.77
N ARG A 371 -7.97 25.94 10.90
CA ARG A 371 -7.71 26.17 9.47
C ARG A 371 -8.89 26.87 8.81
N MET A 372 -10.12 26.46 9.10
CA MET A 372 -11.33 27.09 8.57
C MET A 372 -11.46 28.56 9.00
N LEU A 373 -11.18 28.87 10.27
CA LEU A 373 -11.13 30.25 10.78
C LEU A 373 -10.03 31.06 10.08
N CYS A 374 -8.84 30.51 9.87
CA CYS A 374 -7.77 31.18 9.13
C CYS A 374 -8.13 31.47 7.67
N LEU A 375 -9.02 30.69 7.05
CA LEU A 375 -9.47 30.97 5.67
C LEU A 375 -10.41 32.19 5.60
N VAL A 376 -11.17 32.44 6.67
CA VAL A 376 -12.11 33.58 6.79
C VAL A 376 -11.42 34.81 7.37
N HIS A 377 -10.56 34.63 8.36
CA HIS A 377 -9.87 35.70 9.06
C HIS A 377 -8.44 35.26 9.43
N PRO A 378 -7.48 35.41 8.51
CA PRO A 378 -6.11 35.01 8.75
C PRO A 378 -5.45 35.93 9.79
N ALA A 379 -4.75 35.34 10.75
CA ALA A 379 -4.15 36.05 11.88
C ALA A 379 -2.93 36.92 11.50
N ASP A 380 -2.33 36.66 10.34
CA ASP A 380 -1.19 37.41 9.79
C ASP A 380 -1.60 38.67 9.01
N GLY A 381 -2.91 38.98 8.96
CA GLY A 381 -3.44 40.14 8.24
C GLY A 381 -3.43 39.99 6.73
N THR A 382 -3.15 38.80 6.20
CA THR A 382 -3.26 38.53 4.76
C THR A 382 -4.71 38.64 4.28
N THR A 383 -4.90 38.77 2.97
CA THR A 383 -6.24 38.81 2.40
C THR A 383 -6.97 37.49 2.70
N PRO A 384 -8.19 37.53 3.27
CA PRO A 384 -9.01 36.34 3.44
C PRO A 384 -9.15 35.55 2.15
N LYS A 385 -8.99 34.23 2.25
CA LYS A 385 -9.17 33.33 1.10
C LYS A 385 -10.64 33.11 0.77
N ILE A 386 -11.52 33.26 1.77
CA ILE A 386 -12.97 33.26 1.59
C ILE A 386 -13.45 34.71 1.69
N GLN A 387 -13.91 35.26 0.58
CA GLN A 387 -14.36 36.66 0.48
C GLN A 387 -15.89 36.81 0.42
N GLY A 388 -16.62 35.70 0.25
CA GLY A 388 -18.08 35.67 0.23
C GLY A 388 -18.69 35.26 1.59
N PRO A 389 -19.99 35.51 1.81
CA PRO A 389 -20.68 35.06 3.01
C PRO A 389 -20.65 33.53 3.07
N VAL A 390 -20.27 33.02 4.23
CA VAL A 390 -20.17 31.58 4.52
C VAL A 390 -21.51 31.01 4.99
N TYR A 391 -22.46 31.90 5.29
CA TYR A 391 -23.81 31.61 5.74
C TYR A 391 -24.82 32.34 4.86
N SER A 392 -25.96 31.70 4.60
CA SER A 392 -27.16 32.32 4.06
C SER A 392 -27.89 33.05 5.19
N ASP A 393 -28.34 34.28 4.96
CA ASP A 393 -28.92 35.22 5.93
C ASP A 393 -29.71 34.61 7.11
N GLY A 394 -29.37 35.01 8.34
CA GLY A 394 -30.19 34.73 9.53
C GLY A 394 -29.51 34.73 10.91
N THR A 395 -28.18 34.80 11.01
CA THR A 395 -27.49 34.73 12.31
C THR A 395 -27.24 36.11 12.94
N PRO A 396 -27.60 36.33 14.23
CA PRO A 396 -27.38 37.58 14.91
C PRO A 396 -25.89 37.86 15.10
N SER A 397 -25.49 39.09 14.80
CA SER A 397 -24.15 39.65 14.83
C SER A 397 -23.66 39.91 16.27
N SER A 398 -23.50 38.85 17.07
CA SER A 398 -23.01 39.00 18.45
C SER A 398 -22.10 37.86 18.90
N ILE A 399 -20.90 37.77 18.30
CA ILE A 399 -19.73 37.19 18.98
C ILE A 399 -18.53 38.08 18.66
N SER A 400 -17.89 38.61 19.72
CA SER A 400 -16.67 39.42 19.62
C SER A 400 -15.52 38.54 19.09
N ASN A 401 -15.02 38.86 17.90
CA ASN A 401 -13.86 38.20 17.29
C ASN A 401 -12.58 38.59 18.06
N LYS A 402 -12.26 37.88 19.14
CA LYS A 402 -10.88 37.85 19.62
C LYS A 402 -10.08 37.01 18.64
N THR A 403 -9.14 37.65 17.94
CA THR A 403 -8.19 37.00 17.02
C THR A 403 -7.41 35.93 17.78
N ILE A 404 -7.74 34.65 17.57
CA ILE A 404 -6.97 33.56 18.15
C ILE A 404 -5.70 33.40 17.32
N SER A 405 -4.64 34.08 17.74
CA SER A 405 -3.32 33.93 17.16
C SER A 405 -2.63 32.68 17.71
N LEU A 406 -1.93 31.97 16.82
CA LEU A 406 -1.08 30.79 17.00
C LEU A 406 -1.82 29.45 17.12
N THR A 407 -1.44 28.52 16.23
CA THR A 407 -1.98 27.15 16.09
C THR A 407 -1.96 26.36 17.41
N THR A 408 -0.90 26.52 18.20
CA THR A 408 -0.75 25.90 19.52
C THR A 408 -1.72 26.50 20.54
N SER A 409 -1.88 27.82 20.53
CA SER A 409 -2.76 28.55 21.45
C SER A 409 -4.22 28.16 21.22
N PHE A 410 -4.68 28.07 19.97
CA PHE A 410 -6.05 27.64 19.67
C PHE A 410 -6.33 26.23 20.21
N ARG A 411 -5.43 25.27 19.97
CA ARG A 411 -5.59 23.90 20.47
C ARG A 411 -5.67 23.85 22.00
N HIS A 412 -4.83 24.62 22.69
CA HIS A 412 -4.89 24.74 24.15
C HIS A 412 -6.22 25.34 24.62
N HIS A 413 -6.73 26.38 23.96
CA HIS A 413 -8.06 26.94 24.29
C HIS A 413 -9.19 25.92 24.10
N VAL A 414 -9.18 25.13 23.02
CA VAL A 414 -10.18 24.08 22.81
C VAL A 414 -10.04 22.99 23.87
N ARG A 415 -8.81 22.59 24.22
CA ARG A 415 -8.55 21.61 25.30
C ARG A 415 -9.09 22.11 26.64
N ASP A 416 -8.75 23.33 27.03
CA ASP A 416 -9.17 23.92 28.30
C ASP A 416 -10.70 24.07 28.36
N PHE A 417 -11.33 24.41 27.23
CA PHE A 417 -12.79 24.39 27.09
C PHE A 417 -13.37 22.99 27.28
N LEU A 418 -12.84 21.97 26.61
CA LEU A 418 -13.32 20.59 26.75
C LEU A 418 -13.15 20.09 28.19
N ILE A 419 -12.00 20.30 28.82
CA ILE A 419 -11.76 19.92 30.23
C ILE A 419 -12.73 20.62 31.19
N SER A 420 -13.18 21.84 30.86
CA SER A 420 -14.20 22.54 31.67
C SER A 420 -15.58 21.85 31.63
N LEU A 421 -15.84 20.99 30.63
CA LEU A 421 -17.03 20.16 30.57
C LEU A 421 -16.84 18.94 31.48
N LYS A 422 -17.83 18.69 32.34
CA LYS A 422 -17.79 17.59 33.33
C LYS A 422 -17.49 16.21 32.71
N GLU A 423 -17.87 16.01 31.46
CA GLU A 423 -17.73 14.74 30.73
C GLU A 423 -16.28 14.43 30.32
N PHE A 424 -15.40 15.44 30.28
CA PHE A 424 -14.00 15.31 29.88
C PHE A 424 -13.02 15.53 31.05
N ALA A 425 -13.49 16.07 32.18
CA ALA A 425 -12.65 16.43 33.32
C ALA A 425 -11.90 15.24 33.93
N ASP A 426 -12.50 14.04 33.91
CA ASP A 426 -11.94 12.83 34.53
C ASP A 426 -11.17 11.94 33.52
N ASP A 427 -11.14 12.29 32.23
CA ASP A 427 -10.52 11.47 31.18
C ASP A 427 -9.99 12.33 30.01
N ASP A 428 -8.91 13.08 30.29
CA ASP A 428 -8.30 14.11 29.43
C ASP A 428 -6.99 13.69 28.74
N VAL A 429 -6.49 12.47 29.02
CA VAL A 429 -5.17 11.99 28.59
C VAL A 429 -4.97 12.09 27.08
N GLU A 430 -6.00 11.75 26.30
CA GLU A 430 -5.96 11.77 24.84
C GLU A 430 -5.81 13.19 24.25
N LEU A 431 -6.15 14.24 25.01
CA LEU A 431 -6.01 15.64 24.60
C LEU A 431 -4.55 16.14 24.63
N TYR A 432 -3.63 15.37 25.23
CA TYR A 432 -2.20 15.68 25.36
C TYR A 432 -1.30 14.81 24.48
N VAL A 433 -1.87 14.03 23.56
CA VAL A 433 -1.11 13.11 22.68
C VAL A 433 -0.01 13.83 21.91
N VAL A 434 -0.25 15.06 21.43
CA VAL A 434 0.75 15.79 20.63
C VAL A 434 1.95 16.21 21.48
N GLU A 435 1.71 16.67 22.70
CA GLU A 435 2.76 17.03 23.66
C GLU A 435 3.58 15.78 24.04
N LYS A 436 2.91 14.66 24.29
CA LYS A 436 3.56 13.37 24.58
C LYS A 436 4.39 12.84 23.41
N ASP A 437 3.85 12.85 22.19
CA ASP A 437 4.57 12.44 20.98
C ASP A 437 5.78 13.34 20.70
N GLN A 438 5.67 14.64 20.99
CA GLN A 438 6.81 15.55 20.87
C GLN A 438 7.91 15.23 21.89
N GLU A 439 7.53 14.95 23.14
CA GLU A 439 8.46 14.51 24.18
C GLU A 439 9.14 13.19 23.81
N ASP A 440 8.37 12.20 23.34
CA ASP A 440 8.88 10.90 22.90
C ASP A 440 9.81 11.03 21.70
N ARG A 441 9.49 11.90 20.72
CA ARG A 441 10.39 12.22 19.60
C ARG A 441 11.68 12.86 20.07
N ASN A 442 11.62 13.82 20.99
CA ASN A 442 12.80 14.47 21.55
C ASN A 442 13.67 13.46 22.32
N ASN A 443 13.05 12.59 23.11
CA ASN A 443 13.71 11.53 23.87
C ASN A 443 14.35 10.50 22.94
N LEU A 444 13.66 10.08 21.87
CA LEU A 444 14.17 9.16 20.87
C LEU A 444 15.35 9.78 20.09
N ALA A 445 15.24 11.06 19.69
CA ALA A 445 16.32 11.77 19.03
C ALA A 445 17.55 11.90 19.94
N ALA A 446 17.36 12.29 21.19
CA ALA A 446 18.45 12.37 22.18
C ALA A 446 19.07 10.99 22.46
N LYS A 447 18.25 9.92 22.53
CA LYS A 447 18.73 8.54 22.66
C LYS A 447 19.53 8.13 21.44
N HIS A 448 19.01 8.38 20.23
CA HIS A 448 19.67 8.07 18.97
C HIS A 448 21.02 8.78 18.86
N GLU A 449 21.09 10.08 19.21
CA GLU A 449 22.32 10.86 19.24
C GLU A 449 23.34 10.32 20.26
N ARG A 450 22.88 9.86 21.43
CA ARG A 450 23.76 9.20 22.42
C ARG A 450 24.26 7.86 21.92
N THR A 451 23.41 7.06 21.28
CA THR A 451 23.77 5.74 20.76
C THR A 451 24.63 5.80 19.50
N SER A 452 24.47 6.81 18.64
CA SER A 452 25.29 6.98 17.43
C SER A 452 26.74 7.32 17.76
N LYS A 453 26.98 7.98 18.90
CA LYS A 453 28.33 8.29 19.41
C LYS A 453 29.11 7.05 19.87
N VAL A 454 28.45 5.90 20.06
CA VAL A 454 29.08 4.66 20.52
C VAL A 454 28.89 3.57 19.48
N GLY A 455 29.98 3.18 18.82
CA GLY A 455 29.97 2.12 17.81
C GLY A 455 29.38 0.81 18.37
N GLY A 456 28.44 0.21 17.63
CA GLY A 456 27.79 -1.06 17.98
C GLY A 456 26.48 -0.94 18.76
N LEU A 457 26.08 0.25 19.22
CA LEU A 457 24.77 0.46 19.87
C LEU A 457 23.62 0.68 18.88
N LEU A 458 23.92 1.16 17.68
CA LEU A 458 22.97 1.19 16.57
C LEU A 458 23.14 -0.06 15.72
N LYS A 459 22.02 -0.72 15.39
CA LYS A 459 22.04 -1.81 14.42
C LYS A 459 22.39 -1.24 13.04
N PRO A 460 23.15 -1.94 12.20
CA PRO A 460 23.50 -1.42 10.89
C PRO A 460 22.32 -1.23 9.93
N SER A 461 21.15 -1.81 10.18
CA SER A 461 19.91 -1.48 9.47
C SER A 461 19.35 -0.10 9.78
N ASP A 462 19.77 0.49 10.90
CA ASP A 462 19.24 1.74 11.45
C ASP A 462 20.19 2.92 11.18
N ILE A 463 21.29 2.67 10.46
CA ILE A 463 22.27 3.66 9.99
C ILE A 463 21.92 4.01 8.54
N GLY A 464 21.94 5.29 8.15
CA GLY A 464 21.60 5.70 6.78
C GLY A 464 22.59 5.14 5.74
N ASP A 465 22.10 4.80 4.54
CA ASP A 465 22.88 4.16 3.46
C ASP A 465 24.17 4.92 3.07
N GLU A 466 24.22 6.24 3.28
CA GLU A 466 25.40 7.09 3.01
C GLU A 466 26.52 6.89 4.04
N GLU A 467 26.22 6.38 5.23
CA GLU A 467 27.22 6.07 6.23
C GLU A 467 27.63 4.58 6.18
N ILE A 468 26.91 3.67 5.51
CA ILE A 468 27.18 2.21 5.51
C ILE A 468 28.30 1.79 4.55
#